data_AF-A0A0G4HQL3-F1
#
_entry.id   AF-A0A0G4HQL3-F1
#
_cell.length_a   1.000
_cell.length_b   1.000
_cell.length_c   1.000
_cell.angle_alpha   90.00
_cell.angle_beta   90.00
_cell.angle_gamma   90.00
#
_symmetry.space_group_name_H-M   'P 1'
#
loop_
_entity.id
_entity.type
_entity.pdbx_description
1 polymer ?
#
loop_
_entity_poly.entity_id
_entity_poly.type
_entity_poly.pdbx_seq_one_letter_code
_entity_poly.pdbx_strand_id
1 'polypeptide(L)'
;MQCHRHWHLTGFSEYALIDSSGTVVREGYKNGLCLMDVICGRQRYTCQDQGLSSGCGDIYDHKLNCQWIDITGLDLDQTYTFRWTANEERVISETDYTNNVVEVQVHPASVRRGHVYGAVAPNQCPLEGGEAQSVFMTTGSLTPGEPVNYEAYETPRERRRRERRQRRERRRNRFSD
;
A
#
# COMPACT_ATOMS: atom_id res chain seq x y z
N MET A 1 -13.85 -11.57 -2.37
CA MET A 1 -13.26 -12.56 -1.44
C MET A 1 -11.76 -12.27 -1.34
N GLN A 2 -11.24 -12.03 -0.14
CA GLN A 2 -9.94 -11.40 0.13
C GLN A 2 -8.73 -12.31 -0.11
N CYS A 3 -7.74 -11.81 -0.85
CA CYS A 3 -6.36 -12.33 -0.87
C CYS A 3 -5.70 -12.38 0.53
N HIS A 4 -6.21 -11.63 1.52
CA HIS A 4 -5.57 -11.45 2.83
C HIS A 4 -6.36 -12.00 4.04
N ARG A 5 -7.46 -12.74 3.81
CA ARG A 5 -8.25 -13.44 4.85
C ARG A 5 -8.72 -12.57 6.04
N HIS A 6 -9.12 -11.32 5.79
CA HIS A 6 -9.75 -10.41 6.77
C HIS A 6 -10.59 -9.36 6.06
N TRP A 7 -11.62 -8.80 6.71
CA TRP A 7 -12.53 -7.81 6.13
C TRP A 7 -11.82 -6.52 5.69
N HIS A 8 -12.35 -5.88 4.64
CA HIS A 8 -11.86 -4.60 4.12
C HIS A 8 -12.99 -3.57 4.10
N LEU A 9 -12.67 -2.34 4.48
CA LEU A 9 -13.44 -1.13 4.25
C LEU A 9 -13.28 -0.71 2.79
N THR A 10 -14.34 -0.82 2.01
CA THR A 10 -14.39 -0.41 0.59
C THR A 10 -14.67 1.09 0.44
N GLY A 11 -14.25 1.69 -0.68
CA GLY A 11 -14.46 3.10 -1.00
C GLY A 11 -13.47 4.06 -0.31
N PHE A 12 -12.48 3.52 0.41
CA PHE A 12 -11.54 4.34 1.17
C PHE A 12 -10.27 4.71 0.39
N SER A 13 -9.77 3.91 -0.54
CA SER A 13 -8.46 4.19 -1.16
C SER A 13 -8.57 4.11 -2.66
N GLU A 14 -8.45 5.25 -3.33
CA GLU A 14 -8.54 5.33 -4.79
C GLU A 14 -7.16 5.68 -5.38
N TYR A 15 -6.75 4.96 -6.42
CA TYR A 15 -5.49 5.20 -7.12
C TYR A 15 -5.78 5.54 -8.57
N ALA A 16 -5.14 6.57 -9.11
CA ALA A 16 -5.29 6.95 -10.50
C ALA A 16 -3.94 7.28 -11.14
N LEU A 17 -3.78 6.95 -12.43
CA LEU A 17 -2.79 7.55 -13.31
C LEU A 17 -3.49 8.53 -14.24
N ILE A 18 -2.93 9.74 -14.30
CA ILE A 18 -3.48 10.87 -15.04
C ILE A 18 -2.44 11.28 -16.08
N ASP A 19 -2.86 11.43 -17.34
CA ASP A 19 -1.98 11.88 -18.41
C ASP A 19 -1.75 13.40 -18.39
N SER A 20 -0.94 13.90 -19.33
CA SER A 20 -0.64 15.33 -19.44
C SER A 20 -1.84 16.21 -19.79
N SER A 21 -2.95 15.62 -20.27
CA SER A 21 -4.20 16.34 -20.53
C SER A 21 -5.08 16.49 -19.29
N GLY A 22 -4.72 15.84 -18.17
CA GLY A 22 -5.54 15.77 -16.98
C GLY A 22 -6.56 14.64 -17.01
N THR A 23 -6.48 13.72 -17.98
CA THR A 23 -7.41 12.59 -18.12
C THR A 23 -6.92 11.40 -17.30
N VAL A 24 -7.81 10.79 -16.51
CA VAL A 24 -7.54 9.51 -15.84
C VAL A 24 -7.44 8.42 -16.90
N VAL A 25 -6.26 7.84 -17.06
CA VAL A 25 -5.98 6.78 -18.05
C VAL A 25 -5.95 5.39 -17.43
N ARG A 26 -5.74 5.29 -16.12
CA ARG A 26 -5.83 4.04 -15.34
C ARG A 26 -6.32 4.34 -13.93
N GLU A 27 -7.11 3.42 -13.39
CA GLU A 27 -7.55 3.40 -11.99
C GLU A 27 -7.04 2.13 -11.32
N GLY A 28 -6.63 2.19 -10.06
CA GLY A 28 -6.23 1.01 -9.29
C GLY A 28 -7.44 0.19 -8.86
N TYR A 29 -7.21 -1.08 -8.50
CA TYR A 29 -8.29 -1.97 -8.08
C TYR A 29 -8.61 -1.91 -6.58
N LYS A 30 -7.61 -1.55 -5.76
CA LYS A 30 -7.65 -1.81 -4.33
C LYS A 30 -8.35 -0.70 -3.59
N ASN A 31 -9.66 -0.68 -3.77
CA ASN A 31 -10.56 0.28 -3.15
C ASN A 31 -10.91 -0.15 -1.72
N GLY A 32 -10.37 -1.30 -1.26
CA GLY A 32 -10.60 -1.90 0.04
C GLY A 32 -9.32 -2.04 0.88
N LEU A 33 -9.33 -1.47 2.09
CA LEU A 33 -8.26 -1.62 3.09
C LEU A 33 -8.84 -2.18 4.39
N CYS A 34 -8.06 -2.98 5.12
CA CYS A 34 -8.29 -3.12 6.54
C CYS A 34 -7.72 -1.89 7.27
N LEU A 35 -8.35 -1.40 8.32
CA LEU A 35 -7.77 -0.34 9.16
C LEU A 35 -7.16 -0.91 10.44
N MET A 36 -5.86 -0.67 10.64
CA MET A 36 -5.15 -1.03 11.88
C MET A 36 -4.09 -0.01 12.29
N ASP A 37 -3.70 -0.06 13.55
CA ASP A 37 -2.59 0.74 14.07
C ASP A 37 -1.24 0.06 13.73
N VAL A 38 -0.46 0.61 12.77
CA VAL A 38 0.87 0.07 12.41
C VAL A 38 1.99 0.89 13.03
N ILE A 39 2.05 2.19 12.72
CA ILE A 39 2.99 3.14 13.32
C ILE A 39 2.26 3.87 14.43
N CYS A 40 2.64 3.63 15.67
CA CYS A 40 1.94 4.19 16.82
C CYS A 40 2.80 4.18 18.09
N GLY A 41 2.50 5.07 19.03
CA GLY A 41 2.97 4.94 20.41
C GLY A 41 2.29 3.80 21.16
N ARG A 42 0.99 3.56 20.89
CA ARG A 42 0.21 2.45 21.46
C ARG A 42 -0.81 1.93 20.46
N GLN A 43 -0.66 0.66 20.08
CA GLN A 43 -1.57 -0.09 19.22
C GLN A 43 -2.88 -0.42 19.95
N ARG A 44 -4.03 -0.22 19.30
CA ARG A 44 -5.35 -0.66 19.76
C ARG A 44 -6.05 -1.53 18.72
N TYR A 45 -6.10 -1.08 17.47
CA TYR A 45 -6.89 -1.73 16.42
C TYR A 45 -6.08 -2.70 15.56
N THR A 46 -6.76 -3.70 15.01
CA THR A 46 -6.20 -4.77 14.15
C THR A 46 -7.19 -5.12 13.03
N CYS A 47 -6.81 -5.94 12.05
CA CYS A 47 -7.79 -6.37 11.03
C CYS A 47 -8.94 -7.25 11.56
N GLN A 48 -8.85 -7.74 12.80
CA GLN A 48 -9.92 -8.48 13.44
C GLN A 48 -10.93 -7.55 14.12
N ASP A 49 -10.47 -6.42 14.65
CA ASP A 49 -11.25 -5.37 15.29
C ASP A 49 -10.72 -4.02 14.79
N GLN A 50 -11.30 -3.56 13.68
CA GLN A 50 -10.73 -2.55 12.80
C GLN A 50 -10.91 -1.13 13.32
N GLY A 51 -9.94 -0.29 13.01
CA GLY A 51 -9.94 1.13 13.33
C GLY A 51 -8.55 1.74 13.15
N LEU A 52 -8.48 3.07 13.20
CA LEU A 52 -7.22 3.81 13.22
C LEU A 52 -7.26 4.79 14.40
N SER A 53 -6.37 4.60 15.35
CA SER A 53 -6.28 5.44 16.54
C SER A 53 -5.67 6.80 16.18
N SER A 54 -6.11 7.86 16.88
CA SER A 54 -5.51 9.19 16.74
C SER A 54 -4.00 9.15 16.98
N GLY A 55 -3.23 9.76 16.07
CA GLY A 55 -1.76 9.75 16.11
C GLY A 55 -1.11 8.44 15.68
N CYS A 56 -1.88 7.50 15.11
CA CYS A 56 -1.37 6.27 14.52
C CYS A 56 -1.47 6.34 12.99
N GLY A 57 -0.65 5.52 12.31
CA GLY A 57 -0.71 5.34 10.86
C GLY A 57 -0.86 3.87 10.50
N ASP A 58 -1.61 3.62 9.44
CA ASP A 58 -1.67 2.31 8.78
C ASP A 58 -0.78 2.34 7.53
N ILE A 59 0.04 1.30 7.34
CA ILE A 59 0.97 1.20 6.21
C ILE A 59 0.67 -0.05 5.41
N TYR A 60 0.39 0.18 4.12
CA TYR A 60 0.24 -0.88 3.15
C TYR A 60 1.48 -0.96 2.26
N ASP A 61 2.34 -1.93 2.55
CA ASP A 61 3.56 -2.15 1.78
C ASP A 61 3.26 -2.60 0.34
N HIS A 62 4.08 -2.13 -0.59
CA HIS A 62 4.04 -2.45 -2.01
C HIS A 62 4.03 -3.96 -2.34
N LYS A 63 4.52 -4.85 -1.46
CA LYS A 63 4.49 -6.32 -1.66
C LYS A 63 3.13 -6.94 -1.36
N LEU A 64 2.17 -6.18 -0.81
CA LEU A 64 0.84 -6.68 -0.55
C LEU A 64 0.13 -6.96 -1.87
N ASN A 65 -0.66 -8.04 -1.90
CA ASN A 65 -1.43 -8.32 -3.11
C ASN A 65 -2.40 -7.17 -3.36
N CYS A 66 -2.59 -6.92 -4.66
CA CYS A 66 -3.52 -5.97 -5.24
C CYS A 66 -3.13 -4.51 -4.99
N GLN A 67 -1.91 -4.28 -4.49
CA GLN A 67 -1.34 -2.95 -4.22
C GLN A 67 -0.58 -2.41 -5.45
N TRP A 68 -1.28 -2.26 -6.58
CA TRP A 68 -0.66 -1.79 -7.83
C TRP A 68 -1.64 -1.10 -8.78
N ILE A 69 -1.08 -0.39 -9.77
CA ILE A 69 -1.76 0.01 -11.01
C ILE A 69 -1.12 -0.75 -12.18
N ASP A 70 -1.95 -1.34 -13.03
CA ASP A 70 -1.61 -1.93 -14.32
C ASP A 70 -1.32 -0.83 -15.34
N ILE A 71 -0.11 -0.85 -15.87
CA ILE A 71 0.42 0.09 -16.85
C ILE A 71 0.54 -0.54 -18.25
N THR A 72 0.00 -1.73 -18.45
CA THR A 72 0.03 -2.43 -19.74
C THR A 72 -0.62 -1.55 -20.81
N GLY A 73 0.09 -1.37 -21.93
CA GLY A 73 -0.36 -0.55 -23.05
C GLY A 73 -0.30 0.97 -22.83
N LEU A 74 0.27 1.45 -21.72
CA LEU A 74 0.62 2.86 -21.58
C LEU A 74 1.91 3.17 -22.36
N ASP A 75 2.04 4.42 -22.80
CA ASP A 75 3.29 4.93 -23.35
C ASP A 75 4.32 5.02 -22.22
N LEU A 76 5.40 4.25 -22.32
CA LEU A 76 6.37 4.15 -21.24
C LEU A 76 7.30 5.36 -21.16
N ASP A 77 7.42 6.13 -22.24
CA ASP A 77 8.28 7.31 -22.33
C ASP A 77 7.55 8.58 -21.84
N GLN A 78 6.23 8.53 -21.71
CA GLN A 78 5.43 9.62 -21.18
C GLN A 78 5.47 9.68 -19.64
N THR A 79 5.55 10.89 -19.09
CA THR A 79 5.28 11.16 -17.67
C THR A 79 3.77 11.19 -17.39
N TYR A 80 3.36 10.51 -16.32
CA TYR A 80 2.01 10.54 -15.78
C TYR A 80 2.02 11.12 -14.36
N THR A 81 0.89 11.66 -13.93
CA THR A 81 0.65 11.98 -12.52
C THR A 81 -0.02 10.79 -11.86
N PHE A 82 0.64 10.18 -10.88
CA PHE A 82 -0.04 9.29 -9.96
C PHE A 82 -0.76 10.11 -8.91
N ARG A 83 -2.04 9.78 -8.68
CA ARG A 83 -2.85 10.31 -7.60
C ARG A 83 -3.30 9.17 -6.70
N TRP A 84 -3.12 9.35 -5.40
CA TRP A 84 -3.83 8.58 -4.38
C TRP A 84 -4.78 9.51 -3.64
N THR A 85 -6.04 9.11 -3.49
CA THR A 85 -6.97 9.78 -2.59
C THR A 85 -7.44 8.83 -1.49
N ALA A 86 -7.23 9.26 -0.25
CA ALA A 86 -7.78 8.63 0.93
C ALA A 86 -9.25 9.04 1.14
N ASN A 87 -10.05 8.12 1.66
CA ASN A 87 -11.48 8.25 1.93
C ASN A 87 -12.29 8.94 0.80
N GLU A 88 -12.02 8.57 -0.46
CA GLU A 88 -12.63 9.20 -1.65
C GLU A 88 -14.16 9.17 -1.61
N GLU A 89 -14.76 8.02 -1.29
CA GLU A 89 -16.23 7.88 -1.18
C GLU A 89 -16.79 8.45 0.14
N ARG A 90 -15.94 9.00 1.01
CA ARG A 90 -16.30 9.57 2.32
C ARG A 90 -17.07 8.59 3.21
N VAL A 91 -16.69 7.32 3.14
CA VAL A 91 -17.24 6.24 3.98
C VAL A 91 -16.93 6.43 5.47
N ILE A 92 -15.93 7.25 5.79
CA ILE A 92 -15.63 7.71 7.15
C ILE A 92 -15.85 9.23 7.25
N SER A 93 -16.41 9.69 8.37
CA SER A 93 -16.48 11.12 8.67
C SER A 93 -15.11 11.64 9.11
N GLU A 94 -14.62 12.68 8.43
CA GLU A 94 -13.36 13.36 8.76
C GLU A 94 -13.62 14.83 9.10
N THR A 95 -12.72 15.40 9.89
CA THR A 95 -12.77 16.84 10.24
C THR A 95 -12.29 17.73 9.10
N ASP A 96 -11.48 17.18 8.21
CA ASP A 96 -10.91 17.83 7.04
C ASP A 96 -10.78 16.79 5.93
N TYR A 97 -11.22 17.14 4.72
CA TYR A 97 -11.11 16.30 3.52
C TYR A 97 -10.13 16.89 2.51
N THR A 98 -9.60 18.10 2.77
CA THR A 98 -8.76 18.84 1.81
C THR A 98 -7.33 18.32 1.75
N ASN A 99 -6.94 17.46 2.68
CA ASN A 99 -5.62 16.85 2.81
C ASN A 99 -5.59 15.37 2.41
N ASN A 100 -6.66 14.86 1.79
CA ASN A 100 -6.79 13.44 1.46
C ASN A 100 -6.05 13.01 0.19
N VAL A 101 -5.52 13.96 -0.58
CA VAL A 101 -4.94 13.71 -1.91
C VAL A 101 -3.41 13.81 -1.86
N VAL A 102 -2.74 12.82 -2.44
CA VAL A 102 -1.30 12.84 -2.71
C VAL A 102 -1.08 12.64 -4.21
N GLU A 103 -0.27 13.51 -4.81
CA GLU A 103 0.11 13.41 -6.22
C GLU A 103 1.64 13.34 -6.39
N VAL A 104 2.11 12.48 -7.28
CA VAL A 104 3.53 12.39 -7.66
C VAL A 104 3.69 12.16 -9.15
N GLN A 105 4.76 12.69 -9.75
CA GLN A 105 5.10 12.38 -11.14
C GLN A 105 5.72 10.99 -11.24
N VAL A 106 5.27 10.21 -12.20
CA VAL A 106 5.72 8.85 -12.48
C VAL A 106 6.15 8.75 -13.94
N HIS A 107 7.39 8.29 -14.15
CA HIS A 107 7.89 7.90 -15.45
C HIS A 107 7.86 6.37 -15.53
N PRO A 108 6.95 5.74 -16.28
CA PRO A 108 6.80 4.29 -16.31
C PRO A 108 8.06 3.53 -16.75
N ALA A 109 8.90 4.14 -17.58
CA ALA A 109 10.22 3.59 -17.92
C ALA A 109 11.17 3.44 -16.70
N SER A 110 11.01 4.27 -15.68
CA SER A 110 11.93 4.37 -14.52
C SER A 110 11.47 3.60 -13.30
N VAL A 111 10.25 3.07 -13.29
CA VAL A 111 9.70 2.34 -12.13
C VAL A 111 9.99 0.84 -12.22
N ARG A 112 10.17 0.20 -11.06
CA ARG A 112 10.29 -1.26 -11.00
C ARG A 112 8.95 -1.89 -11.40
N ARG A 113 8.99 -2.66 -12.49
CA ARG A 113 7.83 -3.38 -13.03
C ARG A 113 7.75 -4.77 -12.40
N GLY A 114 6.57 -5.11 -11.90
CA GLY A 114 6.20 -6.49 -11.61
C GLY A 114 5.38 -7.05 -12.75
N HIS A 115 5.51 -8.37 -12.96
CA HIS A 115 4.45 -9.11 -13.63
C HIS A 115 3.53 -9.61 -12.53
N VAL A 116 2.31 -9.06 -12.51
CA VAL A 116 1.24 -9.66 -11.73
C VAL A 116 0.85 -10.93 -12.45
N TYR A 117 0.60 -11.97 -11.67
CA TYR A 117 0.02 -13.20 -12.17
C TYR A 117 -1.40 -13.35 -11.53
N GLY A 118 -2.49 -13.22 -12.31
CA GLY A 118 -3.83 -13.82 -12.14
C GLY A 118 -4.99 -13.01 -12.60
N ALA A 119 -4.69 -11.88 -13.23
CA ALA A 119 -5.67 -10.86 -13.50
C ALA A 119 -6.49 -11.27 -14.72
N VAL A 120 -7.81 -11.36 -14.52
CA VAL A 120 -8.77 -11.65 -15.60
C VAL A 120 -9.09 -10.40 -16.42
N ALA A 121 -8.64 -9.22 -15.96
CA ALA A 121 -8.68 -7.93 -16.65
C ALA A 121 -7.63 -6.97 -16.05
N PRO A 122 -7.32 -5.84 -16.72
CA PRO A 122 -6.47 -4.79 -16.17
C PRO A 122 -6.95 -4.32 -14.81
N ASN A 123 -6.01 -4.04 -13.90
CA ASN A 123 -6.33 -3.62 -12.53
C ASN A 123 -7.36 -4.55 -11.86
N GLN A 124 -7.17 -5.87 -11.91
CA GLN A 124 -7.91 -6.78 -11.04
C GLN A 124 -6.98 -7.42 -10.02
N CYS A 125 -7.50 -7.63 -8.83
CA CYS A 125 -6.85 -8.44 -7.81
C CYS A 125 -6.88 -9.91 -8.28
N PRO A 126 -5.74 -10.49 -8.70
CA PRO A 126 -5.69 -11.87 -9.13
C PRO A 126 -6.12 -12.75 -7.97
N LEU A 127 -7.02 -13.69 -8.25
CA LEU A 127 -7.25 -14.80 -7.33
C LEU A 127 -6.01 -15.73 -7.36
N GLU A 128 -5.38 -15.93 -8.54
CA GLU A 128 -4.04 -16.53 -8.82
C GLU A 128 -3.64 -16.35 -10.31
N GLY A 129 -2.36 -16.14 -10.69
CA GLY A 129 -1.73 -16.53 -12.00
C GLY A 129 -2.07 -15.88 -13.40
N GLY A 130 -1.35 -14.92 -14.04
CA GLY A 130 -1.86 -14.05 -15.18
C GLY A 130 -1.43 -12.54 -15.31
N GLU A 131 -1.06 -12.14 -16.53
CA GLU A 131 0.12 -11.34 -16.95
C GLU A 131 -0.13 -9.82 -17.20
N ALA A 132 -0.05 -8.98 -16.16
CA ALA A 132 -0.12 -7.51 -16.29
C ALA A 132 1.16 -6.84 -15.79
N GLN A 133 1.70 -5.88 -16.55
CA GLN A 133 2.80 -5.03 -16.08
C GLN A 133 2.25 -4.02 -15.07
N SER A 134 2.78 -4.01 -13.85
CA SER A 134 2.25 -3.17 -12.78
C SER A 134 3.31 -2.36 -12.05
N VAL A 135 2.89 -1.24 -11.48
CA VAL A 135 3.67 -0.41 -10.55
C VAL A 135 3.14 -0.63 -9.14
N PHE A 136 4.00 -1.02 -8.21
CA PHE A 136 3.62 -1.22 -6.81
C PHE A 136 3.81 0.04 -5.98
N MET A 137 2.94 0.25 -4.99
CA MET A 137 2.90 1.53 -4.27
C MET A 137 2.68 1.33 -2.77
N THR A 138 3.44 2.04 -1.95
CA THR A 138 3.23 2.04 -0.50
C THR A 138 2.37 3.22 -0.12
N THR A 139 1.23 3.01 0.56
CA THR A 139 0.47 4.11 1.17
C THR A 139 0.93 4.32 2.60
N GLY A 140 1.26 5.56 2.93
CA GLY A 140 1.66 5.96 4.27
C GLY A 140 2.56 7.20 4.25
N SER A 141 1.98 8.37 4.47
CA SER A 141 2.71 9.54 4.96
C SER A 141 1.95 10.10 6.16
N LEU A 142 2.62 10.18 7.31
CA LEU A 142 2.02 10.73 8.54
C LEU A 142 2.05 12.26 8.57
N THR A 143 2.77 12.90 7.65
CA THR A 143 2.91 14.36 7.55
C THR A 143 3.09 14.80 6.10
N PRO A 144 2.44 15.88 5.64
CA PRO A 144 2.79 16.53 4.38
C PRO A 144 4.21 17.11 4.50
N GLY A 145 5.14 16.66 3.67
CA GLY A 145 6.45 17.31 3.49
C GLY A 145 7.64 16.76 4.28
N GLU A 146 7.48 15.77 5.16
CA GLU A 146 8.65 15.04 5.71
C GLU A 146 8.90 13.78 4.88
N PRO A 147 10.16 13.51 4.46
CA PRO A 147 10.47 12.26 3.79
C PRO A 147 10.29 11.11 4.78
N VAL A 148 9.27 10.26 4.54
CA VAL A 148 9.14 8.98 5.20
C VAL A 148 10.38 8.16 4.84
N ASN A 149 11.20 7.81 5.83
CA ASN A 149 12.32 6.90 5.62
C ASN A 149 11.77 5.49 5.39
N TYR A 150 11.42 5.18 4.14
CA TYR A 150 10.93 3.87 3.72
C TYR A 150 11.94 2.74 4.00
N GLU A 151 13.25 3.02 4.08
CA GLU A 151 14.27 2.02 4.45
C GLU A 151 14.22 1.67 5.94
N ALA A 152 13.68 2.54 6.80
CA ALA A 152 13.53 2.29 8.22
C ALA A 152 12.27 1.48 8.57
N TYR A 153 11.30 1.36 7.65
CA TYR A 153 10.10 0.58 7.87
C TYR A 153 10.39 -0.92 7.72
N GLU A 154 10.57 -1.63 8.84
CA GLU A 154 10.53 -3.09 8.87
C GLU A 154 9.07 -3.57 8.83
N THR A 155 8.70 -4.34 7.81
CA THR A 155 7.37 -4.97 7.78
C THR A 155 7.15 -5.86 9.01
N PRO A 156 5.90 -6.10 9.43
CA PRO A 156 5.61 -7.03 10.53
C PRO A 156 6.20 -8.45 10.35
N ARG A 157 6.48 -8.86 9.11
CA ARG A 157 7.17 -10.12 8.79
C ARG A 157 8.68 -10.01 9.01
N GLU A 158 9.31 -8.94 8.54
CA GLU A 158 10.75 -8.68 8.72
C GLU A 158 11.08 -8.50 10.22
N ARG A 159 10.27 -7.72 10.94
CA ARG A 159 10.38 -7.56 12.39
C ARG A 159 10.32 -8.91 13.12
N ARG A 160 9.33 -9.75 12.80
CA ARG A 160 9.22 -11.10 13.38
C ARG A 160 10.40 -12.00 13.03
N ARG A 161 10.94 -11.92 11.82
CA ARG A 161 12.14 -12.68 11.41
C ARG A 161 13.36 -12.24 12.21
N ARG A 162 13.55 -10.93 12.39
CA ARG A 162 14.64 -10.35 13.19
C ARG A 162 14.52 -10.76 14.66
N GLU A 163 13.36 -10.63 15.28
CA GLU A 163 13.10 -11.06 16.66
C GLU A 163 13.36 -12.55 16.86
N ARG A 164 12.97 -13.39 15.89
CA ARG A 164 13.26 -14.83 15.91
C ARG A 164 14.76 -15.12 15.82
N ARG A 165 15.51 -14.40 14.97
CA ARG A 165 16.98 -14.51 14.90
C ARG A 165 17.63 -14.12 16.22
N GLN A 166 17.27 -12.97 16.78
CA GLN A 166 17.80 -12.48 18.05
C GLN A 166 17.50 -13.45 19.21
N ARG A 167 16.30 -14.04 19.25
CA ARG A 167 15.97 -15.08 20.26
C ARG A 167 16.82 -16.34 20.09
N ARG A 168 17.13 -16.76 18.85
CA ARG A 168 17.99 -17.93 18.59
C ARG A 168 19.44 -17.67 19.00
N GLU A 169 19.98 -16.49 18.71
CA GLU A 169 21.33 -16.08 19.12
C GLU A 169 21.45 -15.98 20.64
N ARG A 170 20.48 -15.34 21.31
CA ARG A 170 20.45 -15.29 22.78
C ARG A 170 20.37 -16.67 23.44
N ARG A 171 19.68 -17.62 22.81
CA ARG A 171 19.66 -19.02 23.28
C ARG A 171 21.02 -19.68 23.07
N ARG A 172 21.64 -19.54 21.89
CA ARG A 172 22.97 -20.10 21.62
C ARG A 172 24.02 -19.61 22.61
N ASN A 173 24.08 -18.30 22.87
CA ASN A 173 25.05 -17.72 23.80
C ASN A 173 24.81 -18.14 25.26
N ARG A 174 23.61 -18.62 25.62
CA ARG A 174 23.30 -19.11 26.97
C ARG A 174 23.69 -20.58 27.20
N PHE A 175 23.98 -21.32 26.13
CA PHE A 175 24.45 -22.71 26.20
C PHE A 175 25.95 -22.83 25.88
N SER A 176 26.67 -21.70 25.83
CA SER A 176 28.11 -21.62 25.59
C SER A 176 28.90 -21.16 26.83
N ASP A 177 28.21 -21.02 27.97
CA ASP A 177 28.75 -20.82 29.33
C ASP A 177 28.48 -22.06 30.18
#